data_AF-A0A429ZJV8-F1
#
_entry.id   AF-A0A429ZJV8-F1
#
_cell.length_a   1.000
_cell.length_b   1.000
_cell.length_c   1.000
_cell.angle_alpha   90.00
_cell.angle_beta   90.00
_cell.angle_gamma   90.00
#
_symmetry.space_group_name_H-M   'P 1'
#
loop_
_entity.id
_entity.type
_entity.pdbx_description
1 polymer ?
#
loop_
_entity_poly.entity_id
_entity_poly.type
_entity_poly.pdbx_seq_one_letter_code
_entity_poly.pdbx_strand_id
1 'polypeptide(L)'
;MENDFIMRQIKLMGEGIGILFKKKISSESLGEIQSEEGTTVSRMDLLLEYIADDRISEAVLLVNSLKYKMSVYDFQNVSHWFLNLLKDYQGEKPDLLSNTELEHYRSVLNDLL
;
A
#
# COMPACT_ATOMS: atom_id res chain seq x y z
N MET A 1 -19.96 -12.54 -3.47
CA MET A 1 -19.23 -11.53 -2.68
C MET A 1 -17.78 -11.39 -3.14
N GLU A 2 -17.01 -12.48 -3.26
CA GLU A 2 -15.63 -12.45 -3.81
C GLU A 2 -15.51 -11.84 -5.23
N ASN A 3 -16.47 -12.13 -6.11
CA ASN A 3 -16.48 -11.63 -7.49
C ASN A 3 -16.66 -10.11 -7.61
N ASP A 4 -17.40 -9.47 -6.70
CA ASP A 4 -17.60 -8.02 -6.72
C ASP A 4 -16.35 -7.26 -6.28
N PHE A 5 -15.51 -7.89 -5.46
CA PHE A 5 -14.28 -7.31 -4.93
C PHE A 5 -13.13 -7.37 -5.95
N ILE A 6 -12.99 -8.49 -6.65
CA ILE A 6 -12.11 -8.60 -7.83
C ILE A 6 -12.56 -7.62 -8.91
N MET A 7 -13.87 -7.42 -9.11
CA MET A 7 -14.38 -6.40 -10.03
C MET A 7 -14.15 -4.97 -9.57
N ARG A 8 -14.13 -4.68 -8.26
CA ARG A 8 -13.72 -3.37 -7.72
C ARG A 8 -12.24 -3.10 -7.95
N GLN A 9 -11.39 -4.09 -7.66
CA GLN A 9 -9.98 -4.01 -7.99
C GLN A 9 -9.81 -3.81 -9.51
N ILE A 10 -10.50 -4.55 -10.37
CA ILE A 10 -10.48 -4.38 -11.83
C ILE A 10 -11.05 -3.01 -12.29
N LYS A 11 -12.05 -2.46 -11.60
CA LYS A 11 -12.61 -1.12 -11.90
C LYS A 11 -11.68 0.02 -11.48
N LEU A 12 -10.91 -0.17 -10.42
CA LEU A 12 -9.80 0.72 -10.04
C LEU A 12 -8.62 0.57 -11.01
N MET A 13 -8.49 -0.59 -11.65
CA MET A 13 -7.54 -0.92 -12.72
C MET A 13 -8.02 -0.41 -14.09
N GLY A 14 -8.43 0.86 -14.16
CA GLY A 14 -8.56 1.59 -15.41
C GLY A 14 -7.19 1.87 -16.02
N GLU A 15 -6.69 0.89 -16.78
CA GLU A 15 -5.71 1.00 -17.88
C GLU A 15 -4.19 1.05 -17.61
N GLY A 16 -3.67 1.32 -16.41
CA GLY A 16 -2.20 1.38 -16.17
C GLY A 16 -1.70 0.67 -14.91
N ILE A 17 -2.22 1.11 -13.75
CA ILE A 17 -1.81 0.69 -12.40
C ILE A 17 -1.94 -0.82 -12.17
N GLY A 18 -2.99 -1.45 -12.70
CA GLY A 18 -3.34 -2.84 -12.36
C GLY A 18 -2.33 -3.92 -12.72
N ILE A 19 -1.59 -3.72 -13.82
CA ILE A 19 -0.62 -4.71 -14.32
C ILE A 19 0.67 -4.66 -13.49
N LEU A 20 1.07 -3.48 -13.01
CA LEU A 20 2.23 -3.29 -12.13
C LEU A 20 2.01 -3.90 -10.75
N PHE A 21 0.81 -3.73 -10.20
CA PHE A 21 0.44 -4.25 -8.89
C PHE A 21 0.37 -5.79 -8.88
N LYS A 22 -0.31 -6.39 -9.87
CA LYS A 22 -0.49 -7.86 -9.94
C LYS A 22 0.82 -8.63 -10.06
N LYS A 23 1.87 -8.02 -10.63
CA LYS A 23 3.19 -8.64 -10.83
C LYS A 23 4.15 -8.47 -9.65
N LYS A 24 3.97 -7.44 -8.81
CA LYS A 24 4.79 -7.18 -7.61
C LYS A 24 4.19 -7.77 -6.31
N ILE A 25 2.87 -7.94 -6.25
CA ILE A 25 2.15 -8.46 -5.07
C ILE A 25 2.38 -9.96 -4.85
N SER A 26 2.79 -10.72 -5.88
CA SER A 26 2.90 -12.18 -5.77
C SER A 26 4.05 -12.69 -4.89
N SER A 27 4.87 -11.81 -4.29
CA SER A 27 6.00 -12.19 -3.42
C SER A 27 5.93 -11.67 -1.98
N GLU A 28 5.07 -10.70 -1.66
CA GLU A 28 5.07 -10.03 -0.35
C GLU A 28 3.72 -10.21 0.36
N SER A 29 3.71 -10.99 1.45
CA SER A 29 2.55 -11.10 2.35
C SER A 29 2.71 -10.15 3.53
N LEU A 30 1.86 -9.14 3.63
CA LEU A 30 1.82 -8.21 4.78
C LEU A 30 1.06 -8.80 5.99
N GLY A 31 0.60 -10.05 5.87
CA GLY A 31 -0.22 -10.74 6.85
C GLY A 31 -1.60 -10.10 7.05
N GLU A 32 -2.24 -10.44 8.16
CA GLU A 32 -3.64 -10.10 8.44
C GLU A 32 -3.80 -9.23 9.69
N ILE A 33 -4.83 -8.38 9.71
CA ILE A 33 -5.23 -7.54 10.84
C ILE A 33 -6.68 -7.84 11.21
N GLN A 34 -7.00 -7.76 12.50
CA GLN A 34 -8.38 -7.84 12.97
C GLN A 34 -9.03 -6.46 12.85
N SER A 35 -10.14 -6.35 12.14
CA SER A 35 -10.98 -5.17 12.06
C SER A 35 -11.62 -4.88 13.43
N GLU A 36 -12.15 -3.67 13.61
CA GLU A 36 -12.93 -3.30 14.81
C GLU A 36 -14.14 -4.23 15.02
N GLU A 37 -14.71 -4.77 13.94
CA GLU A 37 -15.82 -5.73 13.96
C GLU A 37 -15.39 -7.17 14.30
N GLY A 38 -14.11 -7.40 14.61
CA GLY A 38 -13.57 -8.71 14.95
C GLY A 38 -13.24 -9.60 13.75
N THR A 39 -13.47 -9.14 12.52
CA THR A 39 -13.16 -9.89 11.28
C THR A 39 -11.69 -9.79 10.92
N THR A 40 -11.13 -10.86 10.35
CA THR A 40 -9.73 -10.87 9.88
C THR A 40 -9.68 -10.35 8.45
N VAL A 41 -8.86 -9.34 8.21
CA VAL A 41 -8.70 -8.67 6.91
C VAL A 41 -7.23 -8.71 6.50
N SER A 42 -6.96 -8.99 5.22
CA SER A 42 -5.63 -8.91 4.64
C SER A 42 -5.12 -7.47 4.68
N ARG A 43 -3.92 -7.25 5.23
CA ARG A 43 -3.29 -5.92 5.22
C ARG A 43 -2.96 -5.46 3.81
N MET A 44 -2.65 -6.40 2.91
CA MET A 44 -2.42 -6.07 1.51
C MET A 44 -3.71 -5.53 0.88
N ASP A 45 -4.84 -6.19 1.09
CA ASP A 45 -6.11 -5.73 0.52
C ASP A 45 -6.52 -4.36 1.06
N LEU A 46 -6.37 -4.16 2.37
CA LEU A 46 -6.65 -2.88 3.01
C LEU A 46 -5.72 -1.76 2.52
N LEU A 47 -4.45 -2.06 2.27
CA LEU A 47 -3.49 -1.11 1.71
C LEU A 47 -3.93 -0.66 0.31
N LEU A 48 -4.33 -1.61 -0.53
CA LEU A 48 -4.78 -1.32 -1.89
C LEU A 48 -6.07 -0.49 -1.88
N GLU A 49 -7.01 -0.80 -0.98
CA GLU A 49 -8.22 -0.02 -0.77
C GLU A 49 -7.89 1.43 -0.38
N TYR A 50 -6.96 1.64 0.56
CA TYR A 50 -6.53 2.99 0.93
C TYR A 50 -5.91 3.77 -0.24
N ILE A 51 -5.07 3.14 -1.05
CA ILE A 51 -4.49 3.81 -2.23
C ILE A 51 -5.57 4.14 -3.26
N ALA A 52 -6.52 3.23 -3.46
CA ALA A 52 -7.62 3.38 -4.39
C ALA A 52 -8.58 4.52 -4.02
N ASP A 53 -8.82 4.70 -2.72
CA ASP A 53 -9.67 5.76 -2.17
C ASP A 53 -8.90 7.08 -1.91
N ASP A 54 -7.68 7.21 -2.44
CA ASP A 54 -6.78 8.36 -2.27
C ASP A 54 -6.38 8.64 -0.80
N ARG A 55 -6.53 7.64 0.07
CA ARG A 55 -6.22 7.66 1.52
C ARG A 55 -4.76 7.28 1.78
N ILE A 56 -3.84 8.05 1.20
CA ILE A 56 -2.40 7.72 1.19
C ILE A 56 -1.78 7.74 2.59
N SER A 57 -2.24 8.65 3.46
CA SER A 57 -1.74 8.74 4.84
C SER A 57 -2.04 7.46 5.64
N GLU A 58 -3.25 6.91 5.50
CA GLU A 58 -3.62 5.64 6.14
C GLU A 58 -2.85 4.46 5.57
N ALA A 59 -2.58 4.45 4.26
CA ALA A 59 -1.70 3.46 3.63
C ALA A 59 -0.29 3.50 4.23
N VAL A 60 0.29 4.70 4.40
CA VAL A 60 1.61 4.89 5.03
C VAL A 60 1.61 4.42 6.48
N LEU A 61 0.58 4.77 7.26
CA LEU A 61 0.46 4.32 8.65
C LEU A 61 0.35 2.79 8.76
N LEU A 62 -0.41 2.16 7.86
CA LEU A 62 -0.54 0.71 7.81
C LEU A 62 0.81 0.05 7.54
N VAL A 63 1.57 0.54 6.57
CA VAL A 63 2.92 0.05 6.27
C VAL A 63 3.86 0.29 7.44
N ASN A 64 3.90 1.50 8.00
CA ASN A 64 4.76 1.82 9.14
C ASN A 64 4.47 0.93 10.37
N SER A 65 3.21 0.53 10.57
CA SER A 65 2.84 -0.39 11.66
C SER A 65 3.50 -1.77 11.56
N LEU A 66 3.90 -2.19 10.35
CA LEU A 66 4.58 -3.46 10.10
C LEU A 66 5.97 -3.49 10.70
N LYS A 67 6.58 -2.32 10.93
CA LYS A 67 7.90 -2.20 11.55
C LYS A 67 8.03 -3.01 12.85
N TYR A 68 6.96 -3.09 13.63
CA TYR A 68 6.93 -3.82 14.92
C TYR A 68 6.60 -5.31 14.78
N LYS A 69 6.36 -5.80 13.55
CA LYS A 69 5.83 -7.14 13.26
C LYS A 69 6.74 -7.98 12.39
N MET A 70 7.77 -7.39 11.77
CA MET A 70 8.71 -8.09 10.90
C MET A 70 10.15 -7.67 11.20
N SER A 71 11.13 -8.35 10.58
CA SER A 71 12.53 -7.98 10.74
C SER A 71 12.81 -6.61 10.10
N VAL A 72 13.90 -5.96 10.53
CA VAL A 72 14.35 -4.69 9.93
C VAL A 72 14.57 -4.82 8.42
N TYR A 73 15.15 -5.94 7.99
CA TYR A 73 15.40 -6.22 6.57
C TYR A 73 14.10 -6.36 5.77
N ASP A 74 13.13 -7.12 6.29
CA ASP A 74 11.83 -7.28 5.62
C ASP A 74 11.08 -5.95 5.57
N PHE A 75 11.13 -5.17 6.65
CA PHE A 75 10.51 -3.85 6.71
C PHE A 75 11.13 -2.87 5.71
N GLN A 76 12.45 -2.91 5.52
CA GLN A 76 13.13 -2.14 4.48
C GLN A 76 12.64 -2.52 3.08
N ASN A 77 12.51 -3.82 2.79
CA ASN A 77 12.03 -4.30 1.49
C ASN A 77 10.59 -3.85 1.23
N VAL A 78 9.70 -4.00 2.22
CA VAL A 78 8.30 -3.55 2.12
C VAL A 78 8.22 -2.02 1.98
N SER A 79 9.00 -1.27 2.74
CA SER A 79 9.03 0.19 2.65
C SER A 79 9.53 0.67 1.29
N HIS A 80 10.59 0.05 0.76
CA HIS A 80 11.11 0.37 -0.56
C HIS A 80 10.09 0.04 -1.67
N TRP A 81 9.45 -1.14 -1.58
CA TRP A 81 8.37 -1.53 -2.49
C TRP A 81 7.23 -0.51 -2.47
N PHE A 82 6.76 -0.14 -1.27
CA PHE A 82 5.64 0.79 -1.10
C PHE A 82 5.96 2.21 -1.58
N LEU A 83 7.18 2.71 -1.34
CA LEU A 83 7.59 4.02 -1.85
C LEU A 83 7.66 4.05 -3.39
N ASN A 84 8.09 2.96 -4.03
CA ASN A 84 8.03 2.84 -5.48
C ASN A 84 6.58 2.82 -5.98
N LEU A 85 5.68 2.17 -5.23
CA LEU A 85 4.25 2.17 -5.51
C LEU A 85 3.65 3.58 -5.48
N LEU A 86 4.00 4.38 -4.45
CA LEU A 86 3.55 5.75 -4.33
C LEU A 86 4.12 6.66 -5.42
N LYS A 87 5.34 6.39 -5.88
CA LYS A 87 5.94 7.09 -7.01
C LYS A 87 5.22 6.79 -8.32
N ASP A 88 4.88 5.52 -8.56
CA ASP A 88 4.08 5.10 -9.71
C ASP A 88 2.69 5.78 -9.65
N TYR A 89 2.04 5.76 -8.49
CA TYR A 89 0.76 6.43 -8.22
C TYR A 89 0.83 7.95 -8.47
N GLN A 90 1.87 8.63 -7.99
CA GLN A 90 2.10 10.05 -8.25
C GLN A 90 2.26 10.34 -9.75
N GLY A 91 2.93 9.47 -10.50
CA GLY A 91 3.09 9.63 -11.94
C GLY A 91 1.76 9.65 -12.68
N GLU A 92 0.77 8.90 -12.19
CA GLU A 92 -0.58 8.85 -12.77
C GLU A 92 -1.53 9.91 -12.18
N LYS A 93 -1.34 10.28 -10.91
CA LYS A 93 -2.18 11.21 -10.16
C LYS A 93 -1.34 12.30 -9.46
N PRO A 94 -0.66 13.18 -10.22
CA PRO A 94 0.28 14.16 -9.66
C PRO A 94 -0.38 15.20 -8.74
N ASP A 95 -1.68 15.46 -8.90
CA ASP A 95 -2.43 16.40 -8.07
C ASP A 95 -2.79 15.85 -6.68
N LEU A 96 -2.70 14.53 -6.50
CA LEU A 96 -3.11 13.83 -5.27
C LEU A 96 -1.94 13.44 -4.38
N LEU A 97 -0.70 13.53 -4.88
CA LEU A 97 0.50 13.26 -4.10
C LEU A 97 1.65 14.14 -4.57
N SER A 98 2.04 15.11 -3.75
CA SER A 98 3.16 16.01 -4.05
C SER A 98 4.52 15.35 -3.78
N ASN A 99 5.59 15.89 -4.37
CA ASN A 99 6.96 15.46 -4.07
C ASN A 99 7.32 15.68 -2.60
N THR A 100 6.80 16.75 -1.99
CA THR A 100 7.03 17.04 -0.57
C THR A 100 6.39 15.97 0.32
N GLU A 101 5.18 15.51 -0.01
CA GLU A 101 4.52 14.42 0.73
C GLU A 101 5.23 13.08 0.51
N LEU A 102 5.66 12.78 -0.71
CA LEU A 102 6.41 11.55 -1.00
C LEU A 102 7.73 11.49 -0.21
N GLU A 103 8.45 12.62 -0.12
CA GLU A 103 9.68 12.70 0.68
C GLU A 103 9.39 12.68 2.19
N HIS A 104 8.27 13.25 2.63
CA HIS A 104 7.82 13.11 4.01
C HIS A 104 7.56 11.64 4.36
N TYR A 105 6.83 10.90 3.52
CA TYR A 105 6.56 9.47 3.73
C TYR A 105 7.83 8.62 3.67
N ARG A 106 8.78 8.96 2.80
CA ARG A 106 10.11 8.36 2.78
C ARG A 106 10.81 8.56 4.13
N SER A 107 10.77 9.75 4.71
CA SER A 107 11.34 10.01 6.04
C SER A 107 10.64 9.17 7.11
N VAL A 108 9.30 9.16 7.13
CA VAL A 108 8.52 8.40 8.13
C VAL A 108 8.87 6.91 8.12
N LEU A 109 9.05 6.32 6.94
CA LEU A 109 9.39 4.90 6.80
C LEU A 109 10.89 4.61 7.06
N ASN A 110 11.76 5.61 6.92
CA ASN A 110 13.20 5.48 7.14
C ASN A 110 13.67 5.91 8.53
N ASP A 111 12.86 6.65 9.31
CA ASP A 111 13.20 7.33 10.59
C ASP A 111 13.68 6.39 11.71
N LEU A 112 13.81 5.10 11.42
CA LEU A 112 13.99 4.04 12.37
C LEU A 112 15.06 3.02 11.95
N LEU A 113 15.87 3.36 10.94
CA LEU A 113 17.16 2.76 10.62
C LEU A 113 18.29 3.64 11.19
#